data_AF-A0A167FTU8-F1
#
_entry.id   AF-A0A167FTU8-F1
#
_cell.length_a   1.000
_cell.length_b   1.000
_cell.length_c   1.000
_cell.angle_alpha   90.00
_cell.angle_beta   90.00
_cell.angle_gamma   90.00
#
_symmetry.space_group_name_H-M   'P 1'
#
loop_
_entity.id
_entity.type
_entity.pdbx_description
1 polymer ?
#
loop_
_entity_poly.entity_id
_entity_poly.type
_entity_poly.pdbx_seq_one_letter_code
_entity_poly.pdbx_strand_id
1 'polypeptide(L)'
;GMVLKALPSVMECTVGFHTVIAFTANTFNSQRVAEIWLAPFMRAFYRDHLPQEKAVLKGYVKELSEPLFGLDIFVFGTSSLAFRYTCGRPSQNLTGNEHDLDCPNPSCSTRMHFKKKTTTDRWHFKCRKCPGRAVLTFTDGENSVYEMHPEPADANYRILKIGITVPASGPYDIRPPPRPVRSQWRNTPGGL
;
A
#
# COMPACT_ATOMS: atom_id res chain seq x y z
N GLY A 1 -12.96 -2.84 -10.79
CA GLY A 1 -11.54 -3.19 -10.65
C GLY A 1 -11.02 -3.79 -11.95
N MET A 2 -10.16 -3.07 -12.67
CA MET A 2 -9.52 -3.52 -13.93
C MET A 2 -7.99 -3.67 -13.81
N VAL A 3 -7.43 -3.30 -12.66
CA VAL A 3 -5.98 -3.25 -12.41
C VAL A 3 -5.30 -4.62 -12.57
N LEU A 4 -5.88 -5.67 -11.98
CA LEU A 4 -5.26 -7.00 -11.93
C LEU A 4 -5.16 -7.69 -13.29
N LYS A 5 -6.06 -7.37 -14.23
CA LYS A 5 -5.93 -7.83 -15.62
C LYS A 5 -4.93 -7.00 -16.42
N ALA A 6 -4.66 -5.77 -16.00
CA ALA A 6 -3.77 -4.87 -16.70
C ALA A 6 -2.28 -5.16 -16.42
N LEU A 7 -1.89 -5.67 -15.23
CA LEU A 7 -0.46 -5.86 -14.95
C LEU A 7 0.21 -6.92 -15.85
N PRO A 8 -0.42 -8.06 -16.24
CA PRO A 8 0.13 -8.96 -17.25
C PRO A 8 0.37 -8.26 -18.58
N SER A 9 -0.60 -7.50 -19.08
CA SER A 9 -0.44 -6.74 -20.33
C SER A 9 0.62 -5.64 -20.21
N VAL A 10 0.76 -5.00 -19.04
CA VAL A 10 1.80 -4.00 -18.80
C VAL A 10 3.19 -4.64 -18.78
N MET A 11 3.32 -5.85 -18.24
CA MET A 11 4.54 -6.64 -18.31
C MET A 11 4.88 -7.03 -19.75
N GLU A 12 3.89 -7.44 -20.56
CA GLU A 12 4.07 -7.68 -21.99
C GLU A 12 4.56 -6.42 -22.73
N CYS A 13 4.06 -5.23 -22.35
CA CYS A 13 4.49 -3.95 -22.91
C CYS A 13 5.90 -3.48 -22.47
N THR A 14 6.58 -4.18 -21.56
CA THR A 14 7.98 -3.85 -21.20
C THR A 14 8.95 -4.11 -22.35
N VAL A 15 8.52 -4.85 -23.39
CA VAL A 15 9.30 -5.07 -24.61
C VAL A 15 9.52 -3.72 -25.31
N GLY A 16 10.68 -3.11 -25.07
CA GLY A 16 11.08 -1.79 -25.62
C GLY A 16 11.32 -0.70 -24.58
N PHE A 17 10.97 -0.91 -23.30
CA PHE A 17 11.19 0.05 -22.22
C PHE A 17 11.95 -0.56 -21.06
N HIS A 18 12.90 0.16 -20.48
CA HIS A 18 13.65 -0.33 -19.30
C HIS A 18 12.78 -0.41 -18.03
N THR A 19 11.82 0.53 -17.91
CA THR A 19 10.87 0.63 -16.81
C THR A 19 9.52 1.12 -17.34
N VAL A 20 8.43 0.55 -16.84
CA VAL A 20 7.06 1.06 -17.03
C VAL A 20 6.50 1.52 -15.67
N ILE A 21 5.82 2.68 -15.67
CA ILE A 21 5.10 3.19 -14.49
C ILE A 21 3.61 3.22 -14.83
N ALA A 22 2.80 2.51 -14.03
CA ALA A 22 1.35 2.49 -14.15
C ALA A 22 0.68 3.06 -12.90
N PHE A 23 -0.56 3.50 -13.05
CA PHE A 23 -1.30 4.19 -12.01
C PHE A 23 -2.69 3.57 -11.84
N THR A 24 -3.18 3.56 -10.62
CA THR A 24 -4.55 3.15 -10.33
C THR A 24 -5.14 4.07 -9.29
N ALA A 25 -6.39 4.45 -9.47
CA ALA A 25 -7.10 5.36 -8.59
C ALA A 25 -8.56 4.94 -8.50
N ASN A 26 -9.23 5.32 -7.42
CA ASN A 26 -10.68 5.10 -7.28
C ASN A 26 -11.46 5.83 -8.40
N THR A 27 -11.03 7.06 -8.70
CA THR A 27 -11.49 7.86 -9.83
C THR A 27 -10.27 8.33 -10.60
N PHE A 28 -9.98 7.69 -11.74
CA PHE A 28 -8.80 8.05 -12.52
C PHE A 28 -9.00 9.38 -13.23
N ASN A 29 -8.22 10.38 -12.82
CA ASN A 29 -8.15 11.68 -13.47
C ASN A 29 -6.72 11.90 -13.99
N SER A 30 -6.53 11.67 -15.29
CA SER A 30 -5.21 11.77 -15.95
C SER A 30 -4.61 13.17 -15.83
N GLN A 31 -5.43 14.22 -15.90
CA GLN A 31 -4.98 15.60 -15.73
C GLN A 31 -4.38 15.81 -14.34
N ARG A 32 -5.00 15.29 -13.28
CA ARG A 32 -4.46 15.41 -11.92
C ARG A 32 -3.22 14.57 -11.67
N VAL A 33 -3.14 13.37 -12.25
CA VAL A 33 -1.89 12.59 -12.22
C VAL A 33 -0.77 13.36 -12.93
N ALA A 34 -1.06 13.99 -14.06
CA ALA A 34 -0.09 14.80 -14.79
C ALA A 34 0.36 16.04 -14.01
N GLU A 35 -0.59 16.80 -13.45
CA GLU A 35 -0.31 18.06 -12.75
C GLU A 35 0.37 17.85 -11.39
N ILE A 36 -0.09 16.88 -10.61
CA ILE A 36 0.33 16.71 -9.21
C ILE A 36 1.52 15.74 -9.11
N TRP A 37 1.52 14.63 -9.86
CA TRP A 37 2.56 13.61 -9.74
C TRP A 37 3.63 13.72 -10.83
N LEU A 38 3.21 13.79 -12.11
CA LEU A 38 4.13 13.67 -13.24
C LEU A 38 5.14 14.82 -13.30
N ALA A 39 4.70 16.07 -13.13
CA ALA A 39 5.63 17.21 -13.20
C ALA A 39 6.73 17.14 -12.12
N PRO A 40 6.44 16.91 -10.81
CA PRO A 40 7.48 16.72 -9.80
C PRO A 40 8.36 15.49 -10.06
N PHE A 41 7.78 14.37 -10.49
CA PHE A 41 8.55 13.17 -10.85
C PHE A 41 9.54 13.46 -11.99
N MET A 42 9.06 14.06 -13.09
CA MET A 42 9.88 14.37 -14.27
C MET A 42 11.00 15.34 -13.92
N ARG A 43 10.72 16.36 -13.10
CA ARG A 43 11.77 17.26 -12.59
C ARG A 43 12.81 16.47 -11.78
N ALA A 44 12.38 15.70 -10.80
CA ALA A 44 13.27 14.93 -9.94
C ALA A 44 14.14 13.93 -10.72
N PHE A 45 13.55 13.28 -11.72
CA PHE A 45 14.22 12.24 -12.51
C PHE A 45 15.12 12.80 -13.62
N TYR A 46 14.60 13.68 -14.48
CA TYR A 46 15.34 14.15 -15.65
C TYR A 46 16.26 15.33 -15.36
N ARG A 47 15.84 16.23 -14.46
CA ARG A 47 16.58 17.47 -14.20
C ARG A 47 17.48 17.35 -12.99
N ASP A 48 16.97 16.77 -11.91
CA ASP A 48 17.72 16.64 -10.66
C ASP A 48 18.48 15.29 -10.60
N HIS A 49 18.33 14.44 -11.62
CA HIS A 49 19.00 13.14 -11.80
C HIS A 49 18.90 12.21 -10.58
N LEU A 50 17.79 12.29 -9.85
CA LEU A 50 17.57 11.43 -8.69
C LEU A 50 17.33 9.97 -9.14
N PRO A 51 17.78 8.99 -8.34
CA PRO A 51 17.42 7.59 -8.54
C PRO A 51 15.90 7.43 -8.65
N GLN A 52 15.45 6.52 -9.52
CA GLN A 52 14.04 6.33 -9.86
C GLN A 52 13.13 6.25 -8.63
N GLU A 53 13.51 5.47 -7.61
CA GLU A 53 12.75 5.35 -6.36
C GLU A 53 12.58 6.71 -5.66
N LYS A 54 13.65 7.49 -5.54
CA LYS A 54 13.60 8.83 -4.95
C LYS A 54 12.75 9.79 -5.79
N ALA A 55 12.79 9.68 -7.12
CA ALA A 55 11.94 10.48 -7.99
C ALA A 55 10.45 10.13 -7.85
N VAL A 56 10.11 8.83 -7.77
CA VAL A 56 8.74 8.36 -7.51
C VAL A 56 8.23 8.92 -6.17
N LEU A 57 9.06 8.83 -5.13
CA LEU A 57 8.76 9.35 -3.80
C LEU A 57 8.54 10.87 -3.80
N LYS A 58 9.31 11.63 -4.59
CA LYS A 58 9.13 13.08 -4.71
C LYS A 58 7.84 13.49 -5.42
N GLY A 59 7.33 12.66 -6.32
CA GLY A 59 6.00 12.89 -6.92
C GLY A 59 4.84 12.48 -6.01
N TYR A 60 5.06 11.52 -5.10
CA TYR A 60 3.99 10.98 -4.26
C TYR A 60 3.74 11.89 -3.05
N VAL A 61 2.87 12.89 -3.23
CA VAL A 61 2.45 13.87 -2.22
C VAL A 61 1.14 13.45 -1.52
N LYS A 62 0.88 14.05 -0.35
CA LYS A 62 -0.21 13.64 0.55
C LYS A 62 -1.58 13.75 -0.09
N GLU A 63 -1.76 14.73 -0.98
CA GLU A 63 -2.97 14.95 -1.76
C GLU A 63 -3.33 13.73 -2.62
N LEU A 64 -2.33 13.03 -3.17
CA LEU A 64 -2.54 11.81 -3.97
C LEU A 64 -2.96 10.62 -3.10
N SER A 65 -2.67 10.68 -1.80
CA SER A 65 -3.01 9.64 -0.82
C SER A 65 -4.42 9.79 -0.25
N GLU A 66 -5.12 10.89 -0.55
CA GLU A 66 -6.47 11.13 -0.06
C GLU A 66 -7.48 10.13 -0.63
N PRO A 67 -8.54 9.76 0.12
CA PRO A 67 -9.50 8.74 -0.31
C PRO A 67 -10.16 9.00 -1.68
N LEU A 68 -10.29 10.28 -2.06
CA LEU A 68 -10.84 10.70 -3.35
C LEU A 68 -9.97 10.21 -4.52
N PHE A 69 -8.65 10.26 -4.36
CA PHE A 69 -7.69 9.85 -5.37
C PHE A 69 -7.26 8.40 -5.14
N GLY A 70 -6.77 8.08 -3.93
CA GLY A 70 -6.31 6.75 -3.56
C GLY A 70 -5.34 6.19 -4.60
N LEU A 71 -4.35 7.00 -5.00
CA LEU A 71 -3.48 6.69 -6.12
C LEU A 71 -2.45 5.63 -5.71
N ASP A 72 -2.54 4.44 -6.28
CA ASP A 72 -1.45 3.47 -6.24
C ASP A 72 -0.58 3.63 -7.49
N ILE A 73 0.73 3.55 -7.29
CA ILE A 73 1.71 3.60 -8.37
C ILE A 73 2.40 2.26 -8.47
N PHE A 74 2.47 1.72 -9.67
CA PHE A 74 3.13 0.46 -9.98
C PHE A 74 4.33 0.72 -10.85
N VAL A 75 5.45 0.09 -10.51
CA VAL A 75 6.72 0.23 -11.23
C VAL A 75 7.17 -1.17 -11.65
N PHE A 76 7.32 -1.38 -12.96
CA PHE A 76 7.76 -2.63 -13.56
C PHE A 76 9.09 -2.40 -14.26
N GLY A 77 10.15 -3.00 -13.72
CA GLY A 77 11.47 -3.01 -14.34
C GLY A 77 11.69 -4.26 -15.18
N THR A 78 12.54 -4.14 -16.19
CA THR A 78 12.93 -5.20 -17.14
C THR A 78 13.56 -6.47 -16.52
N SER A 79 13.95 -6.43 -15.24
CA SER A 79 14.68 -7.52 -14.57
C SER A 79 13.85 -8.28 -13.51
N SER A 80 12.56 -8.50 -13.74
CA SER A 80 11.64 -9.13 -12.78
C SER A 80 11.43 -8.34 -11.48
N LEU A 81 11.78 -7.04 -11.48
CA LEU A 81 11.55 -6.15 -10.35
C LEU A 81 10.22 -5.45 -10.53
N ALA A 82 9.25 -5.77 -9.69
CA ALA A 82 7.95 -5.12 -9.69
C ALA A 82 7.62 -4.60 -8.28
N PHE A 83 7.18 -3.35 -8.21
CA PHE A 83 6.84 -2.69 -6.96
C PHE A 83 5.50 -1.98 -7.05
N ARG A 84 4.73 -2.04 -5.96
CA ARG A 84 3.57 -1.19 -5.72
C ARG A 84 3.88 -0.18 -4.64
N TYR A 85 3.57 1.09 -4.89
CA TYR A 85 3.64 2.20 -3.94
C TYR A 85 2.21 2.63 -3.61
N THR A 86 1.86 2.58 -2.32
CA THR A 86 0.50 2.89 -1.82
C THR A 86 0.59 3.73 -0.55
N CYS A 87 -0.47 4.50 -0.27
CA CYS A 87 -0.66 5.15 1.01
C CYS A 87 -0.59 4.12 2.15
N GLY A 88 0.27 4.40 3.13
CA GLY A 88 0.50 3.52 4.26
C GLY A 88 -0.26 3.88 5.52
N ARG A 89 -1.27 4.77 5.47
CA ARG A 89 -1.88 5.26 6.70
C ARG A 89 -2.47 4.10 7.54
N PRO A 90 -1.97 3.83 8.76
CA PRO A 90 -2.37 2.67 9.57
C PRO A 90 -3.87 2.57 9.85
N SER A 91 -4.57 3.71 9.91
CA SER A 91 -6.03 3.76 10.08
C SER A 91 -6.82 3.27 8.87
N GLN A 92 -6.17 3.06 7.72
CA GLN A 92 -6.78 2.65 6.45
C GLN A 92 -6.12 1.37 5.91
N ASN A 93 -4.79 1.27 6.02
CA ASN A 93 -4.00 0.17 5.49
C ASN A 93 -2.69 0.04 6.27
N LEU A 94 -2.48 -1.08 6.96
CA LEU A 94 -1.28 -1.27 7.78
C LEU A 94 -0.09 -1.76 6.94
N THR A 95 -0.29 -2.77 6.09
CA THR A 95 0.80 -3.40 5.33
C THR A 95 0.62 -3.38 3.82
N GLY A 96 -0.43 -2.72 3.31
CA GLY A 96 -0.82 -2.82 1.91
C GLY A 96 -1.95 -3.83 1.66
N ASN A 97 -2.31 -4.62 2.66
CA ASN A 97 -3.45 -5.52 2.62
C ASN A 97 -4.70 -4.85 3.22
N GLU A 98 -5.76 -4.75 2.43
CA GLU A 98 -7.05 -4.17 2.82
C GLU A 98 -7.79 -4.93 3.93
N HIS A 99 -7.45 -6.20 4.14
CA HIS A 99 -8.02 -7.09 5.14
C HIS A 99 -7.30 -7.04 6.49
N ASP A 100 -6.16 -6.35 6.60
CA ASP A 100 -5.46 -6.19 7.88
C ASP A 100 -6.36 -5.57 8.97
N LEU A 101 -7.33 -4.75 8.53
CA LEU A 101 -8.24 -4.05 9.43
C LEU A 101 -9.58 -4.75 9.58
N ASP A 102 -9.82 -5.90 8.94
CA ASP A 102 -11.08 -6.61 9.11
C ASP A 102 -11.23 -7.14 10.54
N CYS A 103 -12.43 -7.03 11.11
CA CYS A 103 -12.66 -7.49 12.46
C CYS A 103 -12.44 -9.00 12.55
N PRO A 104 -11.64 -9.49 13.53
CA PRO A 104 -11.39 -10.92 13.70
C PRO A 104 -12.62 -11.71 14.16
N ASN A 105 -13.68 -11.03 14.61
CA ASN A 105 -14.92 -11.69 14.98
C ASN A 105 -15.69 -12.08 13.70
N PRO A 106 -15.91 -13.38 13.43
CA PRO A 106 -16.52 -13.85 12.19
C PRO A 106 -17.96 -13.38 11.98
N SER A 107 -18.69 -13.02 13.04
CA SER A 107 -20.04 -12.43 12.93
C SER A 107 -20.02 -10.92 12.67
N CYS A 108 -18.84 -10.31 12.56
CA CYS A 108 -18.65 -8.88 12.44
C CYS A 108 -17.95 -8.51 11.12
N SER A 109 -18.68 -7.92 10.18
CA SER A 109 -18.17 -7.51 8.86
C SER A 109 -17.62 -6.09 8.82
N THR A 110 -17.30 -5.48 9.96
CA THR A 110 -16.79 -4.10 10.00
C THR A 110 -15.29 -4.02 10.09
N ARG A 111 -14.71 -2.99 9.47
CA ARG A 111 -13.31 -2.62 9.66
C ARG A 111 -13.07 -2.07 11.07
N MET A 112 -11.95 -2.46 11.65
CA MET A 112 -11.44 -1.92 12.90
C MET A 112 -10.81 -0.55 12.67
N HIS A 113 -10.86 0.29 13.70
CA HIS A 113 -10.27 1.61 13.66
C HIS A 113 -8.98 1.64 14.45
N PHE A 114 -8.00 2.40 13.95
CA PHE A 114 -6.77 2.68 14.66
C PHE A 114 -7.08 3.38 15.99
N LYS A 115 -6.50 2.85 17.07
CA LYS A 115 -6.63 3.40 18.43
C LYS A 115 -5.34 4.10 18.86
N LYS A 116 -4.20 3.41 18.76
CA LYS A 116 -2.88 3.93 19.15
C LYS A 116 -1.76 3.05 18.64
N LYS A 117 -0.56 3.62 18.51
CA LYS A 117 0.72 2.89 18.35
C LYS A 117 1.44 2.88 19.70
N THR A 118 2.01 1.75 20.13
CA THR A 118 2.95 1.71 21.27
C THR A 118 4.38 1.80 20.79
N THR A 119 5.33 2.06 21.70
CA THR A 119 6.77 2.26 21.45
C THR A 119 7.49 1.10 20.74
N THR A 120 6.87 -0.09 20.62
CA THR A 120 7.43 -1.30 20.00
C THR A 120 6.65 -1.75 18.75
N ASP A 121 6.35 -0.82 17.84
CA ASP A 121 5.64 -1.07 16.57
C ASP A 121 4.35 -1.90 16.68
N ARG A 122 3.70 -1.85 17.85
CA ARG A 122 2.40 -2.47 18.05
C ARG A 122 1.31 -1.46 17.78
N TRP A 123 0.52 -1.78 16.78
CA TRP A 123 -0.62 -1.00 16.32
C TRP A 123 -1.89 -1.60 16.91
N HIS A 124 -2.57 -0.82 17.74
CA HIS A 124 -3.80 -1.23 18.39
C HIS A 124 -5.00 -0.79 17.58
N PHE A 125 -5.90 -1.73 17.35
CA PHE A 125 -7.15 -1.54 16.61
C PHE A 125 -8.35 -1.95 17.45
N LYS A 126 -9.48 -1.26 17.27
CA LYS A 126 -10.73 -1.54 17.97
C LYS A 126 -11.89 -1.53 16.97
N CYS A 127 -12.76 -2.54 17.06
CA CYS A 127 -14.03 -2.56 16.35
C CYS A 127 -15.04 -1.60 16.99
N ARG A 128 -15.85 -0.90 16.18
CA ARG A 128 -16.94 -0.05 16.68
C ARG A 128 -18.21 -0.82 17.03
N LYS A 129 -18.47 -1.95 16.35
CA LYS A 129 -19.73 -2.71 16.48
C LYS A 129 -19.67 -3.89 17.46
N CYS A 130 -18.49 -4.38 17.81
CA CYS A 130 -18.34 -5.49 18.73
C CYS A 130 -17.13 -5.29 19.66
N PRO A 131 -16.96 -6.13 20.69
CA PRO A 131 -15.79 -6.07 21.59
C PRO A 131 -14.45 -6.41 20.92
N GLY A 132 -14.43 -6.71 19.62
CA GLY A 132 -13.26 -7.08 18.85
C GLY A 132 -12.14 -6.05 18.93
N ARG A 133 -10.92 -6.55 19.16
CA ARG A 133 -9.68 -5.77 19.22
C ARG A 133 -8.61 -6.54 18.47
N ALA A 134 -7.66 -5.84 17.90
CA ALA A 134 -6.46 -6.45 17.35
C ALA A 134 -5.24 -5.65 17.76
N VAL A 135 -4.13 -6.37 17.95
CA VAL A 135 -2.81 -5.78 18.08
C VAL A 135 -1.98 -6.39 16.96
N LEU A 136 -1.64 -5.55 15.98
CA LEU A 136 -0.84 -5.95 14.84
C LEU A 136 0.56 -5.34 15.01
N THR A 137 1.57 -6.13 14.71
CA THR A 137 2.93 -5.61 14.58
C THR A 137 3.17 -5.20 13.13
N PHE A 138 4.08 -4.26 12.91
CA PHE A 138 4.62 -4.00 11.58
C PHE A 138 6.14 -3.96 11.71
N THR A 139 6.82 -4.82 10.97
CA THR A 139 8.28 -4.85 10.89
C THR A 139 8.66 -4.48 9.48
N ASP A 140 9.48 -3.44 9.35
CA ASP A 140 9.92 -2.96 8.05
C ASP A 140 10.67 -4.05 7.28
N GLY A 141 10.32 -4.24 6.00
CA GLY A 141 10.83 -5.29 5.12
C GLY A 141 10.12 -6.65 5.24
N GLU A 142 9.22 -6.85 6.21
CA GLU A 142 8.48 -8.10 6.36
C GLU A 142 7.52 -8.32 5.19
N ASN A 143 7.49 -9.56 4.64
CA ASN A 143 6.69 -9.91 3.45
C ASN A 143 6.94 -8.97 2.26
N SER A 144 8.17 -8.46 2.13
CA SER A 144 8.56 -7.49 1.09
C SER A 144 7.79 -6.18 1.16
N VAL A 145 7.27 -5.81 2.33
CA VAL A 145 6.62 -4.52 2.59
C VAL A 145 7.60 -3.60 3.30
N TYR A 146 7.94 -2.50 2.65
CA TYR A 146 8.87 -1.50 3.14
C TYR A 146 8.12 -0.20 3.43
N GLU A 147 8.38 0.41 4.58
CA GLU A 147 7.87 1.72 4.96
C GLU A 147 8.85 2.82 4.52
N MET A 148 8.31 3.84 3.87
CA MET A 148 9.06 5.00 3.43
C MET A 148 8.39 6.28 3.88
N HIS A 149 9.19 7.30 4.17
CA HIS A 149 8.73 8.61 4.62
C HIS A 149 9.22 9.67 3.62
N PRO A 150 8.36 10.11 2.66
CA PRO A 150 8.75 11.11 1.66
C PRO A 150 9.14 12.46 2.28
N GLU A 151 8.53 12.75 3.44
CA GLU A 151 8.80 13.90 4.29
C GLU A 151 9.14 13.41 5.70
N PRO A 152 10.43 13.38 6.10
CA PRO A 152 10.85 12.89 7.41
C PRO A 152 10.20 13.62 8.60
N ALA A 153 9.78 14.88 8.40
CA ALA A 153 9.12 15.68 9.41
C ALA A 153 7.66 15.25 9.69
N ASP A 154 6.99 14.57 8.75
CA ASP A 154 5.61 14.07 8.91
C ASP A 154 5.60 12.56 9.11
N ALA A 155 5.86 12.10 10.34
CA ALA A 155 5.83 10.68 10.69
C ALA A 155 4.47 9.99 10.47
N ASN A 156 3.39 10.75 10.26
CA ASN A 156 2.08 10.19 9.94
C ASN A 156 1.88 9.97 8.44
N TYR A 157 2.73 10.59 7.61
CA TYR A 157 2.70 10.46 6.17
C TYR A 157 3.76 9.45 5.71
N ARG A 158 3.33 8.19 5.61
CA ARG A 158 4.14 7.09 5.12
C ARG A 158 3.58 6.49 3.84
N ILE A 159 4.49 6.06 2.98
CA ILE A 159 4.21 5.26 1.78
C ILE A 159 4.71 3.83 2.04
N LEU A 160 3.94 2.85 1.60
CA LEU A 160 4.38 1.45 1.59
C LEU A 160 4.87 1.12 0.19
N LYS A 161 6.12 0.66 0.08
CA LYS A 161 6.66 -0.02 -1.10
C LYS A 161 6.51 -1.52 -0.90
N ILE A 162 5.85 -2.18 -1.83
CA ILE A 162 5.51 -3.61 -1.73
C ILE A 162 6.14 -4.31 -2.92
N GLY A 163 7.02 -5.26 -2.64
CA GLY A 163 7.56 -6.17 -3.65
C GLY A 163 6.44 -7.05 -4.21
N ILE A 164 6.35 -7.12 -5.53
CA ILE A 164 5.35 -7.91 -6.23
C ILE A 164 6.01 -9.18 -6.74
N THR A 165 5.49 -10.33 -6.33
CA THR A 165 5.88 -11.62 -6.92
C THR A 165 5.06 -11.84 -8.18
N VAL A 166 5.71 -11.88 -9.34
CA VAL A 166 5.07 -12.14 -10.63
C VAL A 166 5.38 -13.57 -11.07
N PRO A 167 4.43 -14.52 -10.97
CA PRO A 167 4.61 -15.88 -11.46
C PRO A 167 4.61 -15.90 -12.99
N ALA A 168 5.28 -16.92 -13.57
CA ALA A 168 5.38 -17.09 -15.02
C ALA A 168 4.03 -17.36 -15.72
N SER A 169 3.02 -17.85 -14.98
CA SER A 169 1.66 -18.04 -15.49
C SER A 169 0.63 -18.00 -14.34
N GLY A 170 -0.60 -17.60 -14.67
CA GLY A 170 -1.73 -17.57 -13.73
C GLY A 170 -1.98 -16.21 -13.05
N PRO A 171 -3.07 -16.10 -12.27
CA PRO A 171 -3.36 -14.89 -11.50
C PRO A 171 -2.32 -14.72 -10.38
N TYR A 172 -1.92 -13.48 -10.12
CA TYR A 172 -0.99 -13.12 -9.06
C TYR A 172 -1.70 -12.18 -8.09
N ASP A 173 -1.39 -12.32 -6.80
CA ASP A 173 -1.90 -11.42 -5.76
C ASP A 173 -0.84 -10.37 -5.46
N ILE A 174 -1.21 -9.10 -5.64
CA ILE A 174 -0.36 -7.94 -5.34
C ILE A 174 -0.46 -7.53 -3.87
N ARG A 175 -1.34 -8.17 -3.12
CA ARG A 175 -1.53 -7.91 -1.70
C ARG A 175 -0.61 -8.83 -0.90
N PRO A 176 0.18 -8.29 0.04
CA PRO A 176 0.86 -9.09 1.04
C PRO A 176 -0.15 -9.98 1.77
N PRO A 177 0.25 -11.13 2.34
CA PRO A 177 -0.66 -11.95 3.13
C PRO A 177 -1.23 -11.14 4.32
N PRO A 178 -2.51 -11.35 4.68
CA PRO A 178 -3.12 -10.62 5.79
C PRO A 178 -2.41 -10.96 7.09
N ARG A 179 -2.27 -9.97 7.98
CA ARG A 179 -1.56 -10.20 9.25
C ARG A 179 -2.35 -11.18 10.14
N PRO A 180 -1.69 -12.17 10.75
CA PRO A 180 -2.35 -13.05 11.69
C PRO A 180 -2.75 -12.22 12.92
N VAL A 181 -4.05 -12.17 13.19
CA VAL A 181 -4.55 -11.64 14.47
C VAL A 181 -4.22 -12.67 15.55
N ARG A 182 -3.42 -12.30 16.56
CA ARG A 182 -3.05 -13.25 17.63
C ARG A 182 -4.31 -13.85 18.24
N SER A 183 -4.31 -15.16 18.45
CA SER A 183 -5.45 -15.95 18.93
C SER A 183 -6.10 -15.40 20.19
N GLN A 184 -5.29 -14.89 21.13
CA GLN A 184 -5.74 -14.21 22.36
C GLN A 184 -6.61 -12.95 22.14
N TRP A 185 -6.71 -12.44 20.91
CA TRP A 185 -7.53 -11.27 20.55
C TRP A 185 -8.71 -11.62 19.63
N ARG A 186 -8.81 -12.89 19.20
CA ARG A 186 -10.06 -13.50 18.75
C ARG A 186 -10.85 -13.85 20.00
N ASN A 187 -11.41 -12.85 20.68
CA ASN A 187 -12.34 -13.14 21.76
C ASN A 187 -13.57 -13.79 21.13
N THR A 188 -13.70 -15.11 21.31
CA THR A 188 -14.91 -15.88 21.07
C THR A 188 -16.05 -15.21 21.85
N PRO A 189 -17.20 -14.88 21.24
CA PRO A 189 -18.40 -14.57 22.01
C PRO A 189 -18.86 -15.89 22.66
N GLY A 190 -18.77 -15.97 23.99
CA GLY A 190 -19.19 -17.18 24.72
C GLY A 190 -18.41 -17.39 26.01
N GLY A 191 -18.46 -16.41 26.92
CA GLY A 191 -18.45 -16.73 28.35
C GLY A 191 -19.91 -16.63 28.79
N LEU A 192 -20.50 -17.76 29.17
CA LEU A 192 -21.84 -17.88 29.76
C LEU A 192 -22.05 -16.88 30.89
#